data_AF-A0A516NKR7-F1
#
_entry.id   AF-A0A516NKR7-F1
#
_cell.length_a   1.000
_cell.length_b   1.000
_cell.length_c   1.000
_cell.angle_alpha   90.00
_cell.angle_beta   90.00
_cell.angle_gamma   90.00
#
_symmetry.space_group_name_H-M   'P 1'
#
loop_
_entity.id
_entity.type
_entity.pdbx_description
1 polymer ?
#
loop_
_entity_poly.entity_id
_entity_poly.type
_entity_poly.pdbx_seq_one_letter_code
_entity_poly.pdbx_strand_id
1 'polypeptide(L)'
;MSNASLRISRLRSLIEHPRTGDSERAAAQRMLDRLLEKHTPDTAGDRSYGSRYWRVGRHASLDSVAELIRADIALARVVFSSTGAPGEVAVSSPIADAPAEIDYIVETPYFGTIVITINGIPYEWGWEREDGIETVSPALRALADELTDIMNAYNHDGSDIDKRFFGKVRAGGTTLVF
;
A
#
# COMPACT_ATOMS: atom_id res chain seq x y z
N MET A 1 21.88 -6.96 -2.80
CA MET A 1 20.81 -6.68 -1.82
C MET A 1 19.47 -6.91 -2.50
N SER A 2 18.50 -7.55 -1.84
CA SER A 2 17.14 -7.66 -2.39
C SER A 2 16.44 -6.29 -2.32
N ASN A 3 15.44 -6.09 -3.18
CA ASN A 3 14.61 -4.88 -3.17
C ASN A 3 14.03 -4.60 -1.77
N ALA A 4 13.55 -5.64 -1.10
CA ALA A 4 13.02 -5.56 0.25
C ALA A 4 14.05 -5.03 1.27
N SER A 5 15.30 -5.50 1.22
CA SER A 5 16.35 -5.00 2.12
C SER A 5 16.64 -3.51 1.90
N LEU A 6 16.55 -3.02 0.65
CA LEU A 6 16.72 -1.60 0.35
C LEU A 6 15.53 -0.76 0.86
N ARG A 7 14.30 -1.24 0.67
CA ARG A 7 13.09 -0.60 1.23
C ARG A 7 13.17 -0.49 2.75
N ILE A 8 13.56 -1.56 3.42
CA ILE A 8 13.77 -1.60 4.88
C ILE A 8 14.81 -0.57 5.31
N SER A 9 15.95 -0.50 4.61
CA SER A 9 17.01 0.46 4.95
C SER A 9 16.53 1.91 4.79
N ARG A 10 15.84 2.24 3.69
CA ARG A 10 15.32 3.60 3.46
C ARG A 10 14.32 4.02 4.53
N LEU A 11 13.41 3.12 4.91
CA LEU A 11 12.44 3.41 5.97
C LEU A 11 13.10 3.62 7.33
N ARG A 12 14.11 2.81 7.69
CA ARG A 12 14.88 3.01 8.93
C ARG A 12 15.59 4.37 8.93
N SER A 13 16.27 4.72 7.83
CA SER A 13 16.92 6.02 7.70
C SER A 13 15.94 7.18 7.82
N LEU A 14 14.73 7.06 7.25
CA LEU A 14 13.70 8.07 7.38
C LEU A 14 13.20 8.21 8.83
N ILE A 15 13.00 7.11 9.54
CA ILE A 15 12.51 7.10 10.93
C ILE A 15 13.51 7.78 11.88
N GLU A 16 14.80 7.51 11.70
CA GLU A 16 15.89 8.02 12.53
C GLU A 16 16.25 9.48 12.23
N HIS A 17 15.83 10.01 11.08
CA HIS A 17 16.22 11.35 10.67
C HIS A 17 15.53 12.45 11.52
N PRO A 18 16.27 13.45 12.04
CA PRO A 18 15.75 14.43 13.01
C PRO A 18 14.73 15.40 12.41
N ARG A 19 14.70 15.55 11.07
CA ARG A 19 13.74 16.44 10.38
C ARG A 19 12.44 15.74 9.98
N THR A 20 12.34 14.43 10.19
CA THR A 20 11.13 13.67 9.87
C THR A 20 10.03 14.04 10.85
N GLY A 21 8.85 14.43 10.35
CA GLY A 21 7.70 14.77 11.18
C GLY A 21 7.09 13.54 11.86
N ASP A 22 6.29 13.73 12.90
CA ASP A 22 5.71 12.60 13.66
C ASP A 22 4.73 11.76 12.83
N SER A 23 3.93 12.39 11.97
CA SER A 23 3.01 11.70 11.06
C SER A 23 3.75 10.86 10.01
N GLU A 24 4.81 11.43 9.44
CA GLU A 24 5.69 10.78 8.46
C GLU A 24 6.44 9.61 9.10
N ARG A 25 7.01 9.81 10.29
CA ARG A 25 7.67 8.75 11.07
C ARG A 25 6.70 7.63 11.43
N ALA A 26 5.47 7.97 11.83
CA ALA A 26 4.44 6.98 12.13
C ALA A 26 4.05 6.16 10.89
N ALA A 27 3.91 6.79 9.72
CA ALA A 27 3.67 6.11 8.45
C ALA A 27 4.86 5.22 8.03
N ALA A 28 6.09 5.73 8.14
CA ALA A 28 7.29 4.99 7.82
C ALA A 28 7.44 3.75 8.71
N GLN A 29 7.13 3.86 9.99
CA GLN A 29 7.11 2.72 10.91
C GLN A 29 6.06 1.69 10.50
N ARG A 30 4.83 2.10 10.13
CA ARG A 30 3.79 1.16 9.67
C ARG A 30 4.22 0.41 8.39
N MET A 31 4.81 1.11 7.43
CA MET A 31 5.33 0.48 6.21
C MET A 31 6.49 -0.48 6.52
N LEU A 32 7.37 -0.13 7.46
CA LEU A 32 8.49 -0.98 7.87
C LEU A 32 8.00 -2.26 8.56
N ASP A 33 7.06 -2.13 9.49
CA ASP A 33 6.46 -3.26 10.22
C ASP A 33 5.82 -4.23 9.21
N ARG A 34 5.05 -3.72 8.24
CA ARG A 34 4.43 -4.52 7.17
C ARG A 34 5.44 -5.27 6.32
N LEU A 35 6.55 -4.63 5.94
CA LEU A 35 7.60 -5.29 5.15
C LEU A 35 8.30 -6.39 5.94
N LEU A 36 8.57 -6.18 7.22
CA LEU A 36 9.21 -7.18 8.08
C LEU A 36 8.29 -8.40 8.30
N GLU A 37 6.99 -8.18 8.46
CA GLU A 37 6.00 -9.25 8.61
C GLU A 37 5.86 -10.10 7.35
N LYS A 38 5.81 -9.49 6.15
CA LYS A 38 5.76 -10.21 4.86
C LYS A 38 6.94 -11.18 4.66
N HIS A 39 8.05 -10.97 5.36
CA HIS A 39 9.24 -11.81 5.31
C HIS A 39 9.36 -12.84 6.45
N THR A 40 8.42 -12.84 7.40
CA THR A 40 8.36 -13.85 8.46
C THR A 40 7.36 -14.92 8.04
N PRO A 41 7.73 -16.22 8.01
CA PRO A 41 6.79 -17.28 7.66
C PRO A 41 5.66 -17.34 8.70
N ASP A 42 4.44 -17.43 8.18
CA ASP A 42 3.20 -17.33 8.94
C ASP A 42 3.14 -18.45 9.99
N THR A 43 3.36 -18.11 11.25
CA THR A 43 3.17 -19.07 12.34
C THR A 43 1.69 -19.08 12.66
N ALA A 44 0.94 -19.90 11.92
CA ALA A 44 -0.47 -20.16 12.16
C ALA A 44 -0.66 -20.56 13.64
N GLY A 45 -1.31 -19.70 14.42
CA GLY A 45 -1.38 -19.85 15.86
C GLY A 45 -2.08 -18.69 16.57
N ASP A 46 -3.38 -18.65 16.38
CA ASP A 46 -4.44 -18.25 17.31
C ASP A 46 -4.12 -17.23 18.44
N ARG A 47 -4.84 -16.11 18.41
CA ARG A 47 -4.86 -15.02 19.40
C ARG A 47 -3.56 -14.23 19.61
N SER A 48 -2.87 -13.88 18.53
CA SER A 48 -2.02 -12.70 18.59
C SER A 48 -2.86 -11.43 18.44
N TYR A 49 -3.56 -11.03 19.50
CA TYR A 49 -3.76 -9.59 19.76
C TYR A 49 -2.37 -9.01 20.07
N GLY A 50 -1.49 -8.96 19.06
CA GLY A 50 -0.16 -8.43 19.19
C GLY A 50 -0.24 -6.99 19.66
N SER A 51 0.74 -6.56 20.43
CA SER A 51 1.04 -5.19 20.86
C SER A 51 1.11 -4.12 19.73
N ARG A 52 0.67 -4.48 18.51
CA ARG A 52 0.69 -3.77 17.24
C ARG A 52 -0.58 -2.93 17.00
N TYR A 53 -1.69 -3.23 17.68
CA TYR A 53 -3.02 -2.68 17.35
C TYR A 53 -3.45 -1.41 18.10
N TRP A 54 -2.56 -0.81 18.91
CA TRP A 54 -2.89 0.40 19.68
C TRP A 54 -2.99 1.67 18.83
N ARG A 55 -2.42 1.70 17.62
CA ARG A 55 -2.28 2.95 16.86
C ARG A 55 -3.53 3.40 16.12
N VAL A 56 -4.34 2.45 15.66
CA VAL A 56 -5.64 2.72 15.04
C VAL A 56 -6.77 2.36 16.01
N GLY A 57 -6.47 1.53 17.01
CA GLY A 57 -7.45 1.06 17.97
C GLY A 57 -8.45 0.10 17.32
N ARG A 58 -8.94 -0.84 18.12
CA ARG A 58 -10.05 -1.74 17.76
C ARG A 58 -11.31 -0.98 17.28
N HIS A 59 -11.41 0.31 17.60
CA HIS A 59 -12.59 1.16 17.39
C HIS A 59 -12.40 2.29 16.38
N ALA A 60 -11.29 2.35 15.62
CA ALA A 60 -11.20 3.33 14.53
C ALA A 60 -12.38 3.22 13.55
N SER A 61 -12.89 4.38 13.13
CA SER A 61 -13.83 4.45 12.04
C SER A 61 -13.16 4.00 10.72
N LEU A 62 -13.95 3.58 9.74
CA LEU A 62 -13.43 3.29 8.40
C LEU A 62 -12.81 4.53 7.76
N ASP A 63 -13.31 5.73 8.08
CA ASP A 63 -12.74 6.99 7.61
C ASP A 63 -11.32 7.18 8.17
N SER A 64 -11.10 6.88 9.45
CA SER A 64 -9.76 6.90 10.05
C SER A 64 -8.82 5.88 9.40
N VAL A 65 -9.33 4.71 9.02
CA VAL A 65 -8.54 3.71 8.28
C VAL A 65 -8.21 4.23 6.86
N ALA A 66 -9.18 4.84 6.18
CA ALA A 66 -8.98 5.43 4.86
C ALA A 66 -7.91 6.54 4.90
N GLU A 67 -7.91 7.40 5.91
CA GLU A 67 -6.85 8.42 6.10
C GLU A 67 -5.46 7.80 6.25
N LEU A 68 -5.34 6.71 6.99
CA LEU A 68 -4.05 6.02 7.17
C LEU A 68 -3.57 5.36 5.88
N ILE A 69 -4.49 4.77 5.11
CA ILE A 69 -4.19 4.24 3.77
C ILE A 69 -3.71 5.37 2.85
N ARG A 70 -4.37 6.55 2.85
CA ARG A 70 -3.90 7.70 2.06
C ARG A 70 -2.50 8.16 2.48
N ALA A 71 -2.24 8.24 3.78
CA ALA A 71 -0.93 8.61 4.31
C ALA A 71 0.16 7.61 3.89
N ASP A 72 -0.13 6.31 3.92
CA ASP A 72 0.80 5.26 3.51
C ASP A 72 1.08 5.31 2.00
N ILE A 73 0.07 5.54 1.15
CA ILE A 73 0.23 5.71 -0.30
C ILE A 73 1.08 6.95 -0.61
N ALA A 74 0.77 8.08 0.03
CA ALA A 74 1.51 9.33 -0.15
C ALA A 74 2.99 9.17 0.26
N LEU A 75 3.24 8.50 1.39
CA LEU A 75 4.60 8.20 1.82
C LEU A 75 5.33 7.28 0.83
N ALA A 76 4.68 6.21 0.37
CA ALA A 76 5.25 5.28 -0.59
C ALA A 76 5.69 6.00 -1.88
N ARG A 77 4.84 6.92 -2.36
CA ARG A 77 5.09 7.73 -3.55
C ARG A 77 6.36 8.56 -3.40
N VAL A 78 6.56 9.21 -2.25
CA VAL A 78 7.69 10.13 -2.03
C VAL A 78 8.98 9.38 -1.65
N VAL A 79 8.92 8.46 -0.70
CA VAL A 79 10.11 7.81 -0.11
C VAL A 79 10.80 6.86 -1.08
N PHE A 80 10.02 6.23 -1.96
CA PHE A 80 10.57 5.31 -2.96
C PHE A 80 10.68 5.93 -4.35
N SER A 81 10.31 7.20 -4.53
CA SER A 81 10.59 7.92 -5.79
C SER A 81 12.08 7.84 -6.09
N SER A 82 12.42 7.26 -7.24
CA SER A 82 13.80 7.07 -7.66
C SER A 82 14.46 8.40 -8.02
N THR A 83 14.97 9.08 -6.99
CA THR A 83 15.99 10.13 -7.13
C THR A 83 17.26 9.65 -6.45
N GLY A 84 17.73 8.46 -6.85
CA GLY A 84 19.03 7.98 -6.39
C GLY A 84 20.12 8.84 -7.01
N ALA A 85 21.10 9.25 -6.21
CA ALA A 85 22.31 9.86 -6.75
C ALA A 85 22.99 8.88 -7.73
N PRO A 86 23.82 9.36 -8.69
CA PRO A 86 24.53 8.48 -9.61
C PRO A 86 25.31 7.41 -8.84
N GLY A 87 24.91 6.13 -9.01
CA GLY A 87 25.51 4.98 -8.31
C GLY A 87 24.66 4.36 -7.19
N GLU A 88 23.51 4.95 -6.84
CA GLU A 88 22.59 4.35 -5.87
C GLU A 88 21.69 3.29 -6.53
N VAL A 89 21.51 2.14 -5.87
CA VAL A 89 20.65 1.05 -6.36
C VAL A 89 19.19 1.49 -6.29
N ALA A 90 18.51 1.53 -7.44
CA ALA A 90 17.10 1.90 -7.51
C ALA A 90 16.23 0.92 -6.70
N VAL A 91 15.31 1.47 -5.93
CA VAL A 91 14.31 0.71 -5.19
C VAL A 91 13.04 0.69 -6.01
N SER A 92 12.74 -0.45 -6.64
CA SER A 92 11.49 -0.62 -7.37
C SER A 92 10.30 -0.58 -6.40
N SER A 93 9.27 0.16 -6.79
CA SER A 93 8.09 0.45 -6.01
C SER A 93 6.92 0.78 -6.95
N PRO A 94 5.96 -0.13 -7.19
CA PRO A 94 4.84 0.12 -8.10
C PRO A 94 4.11 1.46 -7.87
N ILE A 95 3.89 1.87 -6.62
CA ILE A 95 3.28 3.17 -6.30
C ILE A 95 4.18 4.35 -6.67
N ALA A 96 5.50 4.23 -6.54
CA ALA A 96 6.45 5.32 -6.83
C ALA A 96 6.88 5.37 -8.30
N ASP A 97 6.91 4.21 -8.96
CA ASP A 97 7.24 4.03 -10.37
C ASP A 97 6.03 4.32 -11.28
N ALA A 98 4.82 4.45 -10.70
CA ALA A 98 3.61 4.80 -11.44
C ALA A 98 3.67 6.21 -12.05
N PRO A 99 3.11 6.44 -13.26
CA PRO A 99 3.12 7.73 -13.96
C PRO A 99 2.63 8.90 -13.11
N ALA A 100 3.17 10.09 -13.36
CA ALA A 100 2.87 11.30 -12.58
C ALA A 100 1.41 11.75 -12.69
N GLU A 101 0.73 11.36 -13.77
CA GLU A 101 -0.68 11.61 -14.04
C GLU A 101 -1.60 10.78 -13.15
N ILE A 102 -1.10 9.70 -12.52
CA ILE A 102 -1.91 8.84 -11.66
C ILE A 102 -2.20 9.53 -10.33
N ASP A 103 -3.49 9.68 -10.03
CA ASP A 103 -4.01 10.04 -8.71
C ASP A 103 -4.70 8.86 -8.02
N TYR A 104 -4.66 8.89 -6.69
CA TYR A 104 -5.29 7.88 -5.84
C TYR A 104 -6.38 8.52 -4.99
N ILE A 105 -7.60 8.00 -5.11
CA ILE A 105 -8.73 8.38 -4.27
C ILE A 105 -9.08 7.20 -3.38
N VAL A 106 -8.98 7.37 -2.05
CA VAL A 106 -9.40 6.36 -1.07
C VAL A 106 -10.69 6.85 -0.41
N GLU A 107 -11.76 6.07 -0.49
CA GLU A 107 -13.10 6.47 -0.03
C GLU A 107 -13.80 5.34 0.73
N THR A 108 -14.81 5.72 1.52
CA THR A 108 -15.72 4.85 2.28
C THR A 108 -17.15 4.99 1.75
N PRO A 109 -17.42 4.65 0.48
CA PRO A 109 -18.68 5.02 -0.20
C PRO A 109 -19.91 4.31 0.37
N TYR A 110 -19.72 3.16 1.02
CA TYR A 110 -20.79 2.34 1.58
C TYR A 110 -20.41 1.86 2.97
N PHE A 111 -21.42 1.47 3.76
CA PHE A 111 -21.20 0.87 5.06
C PHE A 111 -20.32 -0.39 4.94
N GLY A 112 -19.21 -0.42 5.66
CA GLY A 112 -18.31 -1.59 5.67
C GLY A 112 -17.40 -1.71 4.45
N THR A 113 -17.22 -0.69 3.61
CA THR A 113 -16.38 -0.78 2.40
C THR A 113 -15.31 0.31 2.35
N ILE A 114 -14.10 -0.04 1.95
CA ILE A 114 -13.04 0.91 1.55
C ILE A 114 -12.71 0.67 0.08
N VAL A 115 -12.71 1.73 -0.72
CA VAL A 115 -12.43 1.68 -2.15
C VAL A 115 -11.23 2.57 -2.46
N ILE A 116 -10.22 2.01 -3.12
CA ILE A 116 -9.09 2.73 -3.70
C ILE A 116 -9.33 2.86 -5.21
N THR A 117 -9.42 4.08 -5.70
CA THR A 117 -9.57 4.43 -7.10
C THR A 117 -8.25 4.94 -7.64
N ILE A 118 -7.79 4.34 -8.74
CA ILE A 118 -6.66 4.79 -9.52
C ILE A 118 -7.25 5.54 -10.72
N ASN A 119 -6.99 6.84 -10.83
CA ASN A 119 -7.39 7.63 -11.99
C ASN A 119 -6.14 8.11 -12.76
N GLY A 120 -6.36 8.78 -13.91
CA GLY A 120 -5.29 9.35 -14.72
C GLY A 120 -4.35 8.31 -15.36
N ILE A 121 -4.77 7.05 -15.45
CA ILE A 121 -3.94 5.95 -15.96
C ILE A 121 -3.67 6.18 -17.46
N PRO A 122 -2.40 6.39 -17.88
CA PRO A 122 -2.06 6.48 -19.29
C PRO A 122 -2.36 5.16 -19.99
N TYR A 123 -3.02 5.23 -21.15
CA TYR A 123 -3.50 4.03 -21.85
C TYR A 123 -2.39 3.03 -22.13
N GLU A 124 -1.30 3.51 -22.74
CA GLU A 124 -0.11 2.74 -23.11
C GLU A 124 0.66 2.14 -21.92
N TRP A 125 0.39 2.61 -20.70
CA TRP A 125 1.03 2.11 -19.48
C TRP A 125 0.16 1.11 -18.74
N GLY A 126 -1.14 1.39 -18.63
CA GLY A 126 -2.07 0.60 -17.81
C GLY A 126 -2.75 -0.56 -18.53
N TRP A 127 -2.77 -0.53 -19.87
CA TRP A 127 -3.54 -1.45 -20.68
C TRP A 127 -2.67 -2.06 -21.77
N GLU A 128 -2.90 -3.33 -22.05
CA GLU A 128 -2.30 -4.05 -23.17
C GLU A 128 -3.42 -4.60 -24.05
N ARG A 129 -3.11 -4.79 -25.34
CA ARG A 129 -4.05 -5.39 -26.28
C ARG A 129 -3.49 -6.70 -26.79
N GLU A 130 -4.11 -7.79 -26.38
CA GLU A 130 -3.77 -9.15 -26.79
C GLU A 130 -4.94 -9.72 -27.58
N ASP A 131 -4.71 -10.11 -28.83
CA ASP A 131 -5.73 -10.65 -29.74
C ASP A 131 -7.00 -9.77 -29.88
N GLY A 132 -6.83 -8.45 -29.82
CA GLY A 132 -7.91 -7.47 -29.92
C GLY A 132 -8.69 -7.26 -28.62
N ILE A 133 -8.42 -8.04 -27.57
CA ILE A 133 -8.98 -7.91 -26.23
C ILE A 133 -8.06 -7.01 -25.41
N GLU A 134 -8.65 -6.01 -24.76
CA GLU A 134 -7.94 -5.15 -23.82
C GLU A 134 -7.79 -5.86 -22.47
N THR A 135 -6.57 -5.93 -21.98
CA THR A 135 -6.23 -6.54 -20.69
C THR A 135 -5.43 -5.57 -19.84
N VAL A 136 -5.46 -5.79 -18.52
CA VAL A 136 -4.70 -4.99 -17.55
C VAL A 136 -3.22 -5.31 -17.67
N SER A 137 -2.39 -4.29 -17.90
CA SER A 137 -0.94 -4.45 -18.03
C SER A 137 -0.31 -5.02 -16.75
N PRO A 138 0.85 -5.69 -16.83
CA PRO A 138 1.57 -6.15 -15.65
C PRO A 138 1.91 -5.02 -14.67
N ALA A 139 2.17 -3.81 -15.17
CA ALA A 139 2.48 -2.65 -14.34
C ALA A 139 1.27 -2.17 -13.52
N LEU A 140 0.08 -2.09 -14.14
CA LEU A 140 -1.15 -1.73 -13.44
C LEU A 140 -1.57 -2.82 -12.44
N ARG A 141 -1.33 -4.09 -12.78
CA ARG A 141 -1.57 -5.21 -11.84
C ARG A 141 -0.66 -5.13 -10.62
N ALA A 142 0.64 -4.92 -10.81
CA ALA A 142 1.59 -4.76 -9.71
C ALA A 142 1.26 -3.55 -8.81
N LEU A 143 0.77 -2.46 -9.40
CA LEU A 143 0.26 -1.32 -8.65
C LEU A 143 -0.99 -1.68 -7.82
N ALA A 144 -1.95 -2.37 -8.43
CA ALA A 144 -3.17 -2.80 -7.74
C ALA A 144 -2.88 -3.78 -6.59
N ASP A 145 -1.93 -4.69 -6.78
CA ASP A 145 -1.47 -5.62 -5.75
C ASP A 145 -0.82 -4.87 -4.57
N GLU A 146 0.04 -3.87 -4.85
CA GLU A 146 0.67 -3.09 -3.79
C GLU A 146 -0.34 -2.24 -3.00
N LEU A 147 -1.34 -1.66 -3.67
CA LEU A 147 -2.44 -0.94 -3.01
C LEU A 147 -3.29 -1.88 -2.16
N THR A 148 -3.54 -3.10 -2.65
CA THR A 148 -4.26 -4.14 -1.93
C THR A 148 -3.49 -4.57 -0.68
N ASP A 149 -2.17 -4.75 -0.78
CA ASP A 149 -1.30 -5.05 0.36
C ASP A 149 -1.36 -3.96 1.44
N ILE A 150 -1.35 -2.67 1.05
CA ILE A 150 -1.50 -1.55 2.00
C ILE A 150 -2.87 -1.63 2.68
N MET A 151 -3.94 -1.83 1.92
CA MET A 151 -5.31 -1.88 2.43
C MET A 151 -5.53 -3.06 3.38
N ASN A 152 -5.07 -4.26 3.00
CA ASN A 152 -5.26 -5.48 3.77
C ASN A 152 -4.48 -5.47 5.10
N ALA A 153 -3.42 -4.68 5.21
CA ALA A 153 -2.75 -4.46 6.49
C ALA A 153 -3.70 -3.89 7.57
N TYR A 154 -4.78 -3.23 7.18
CA TYR A 154 -5.83 -2.72 8.07
C TYR A 154 -7.09 -3.60 8.11
N ASN A 155 -7.19 -4.60 7.22
CA ASN A 155 -8.34 -5.47 7.08
C ASN A 155 -8.08 -6.84 7.74
N HIS A 156 -8.03 -6.85 9.06
CA HIS A 156 -7.77 -8.08 9.81
C HIS A 156 -8.80 -9.16 9.48
N ASP A 157 -8.29 -10.33 9.10
CA ASP A 157 -8.98 -11.61 9.20
C ASP A 157 -8.23 -12.50 10.20
N GLY A 158 -8.96 -13.40 10.84
CA GLY A 158 -8.41 -14.41 11.73
C GLY A 158 -9.37 -15.58 11.80
N SER A 159 -8.92 -16.73 12.27
CA SER A 159 -9.77 -17.93 12.40
C SER A 159 -11.06 -17.67 13.21
N ASP A 160 -11.03 -16.66 14.09
CA ASP A 160 -12.12 -16.29 15.00
C ASP A 160 -12.80 -14.95 14.66
N ILE A 161 -12.35 -14.22 13.63
CA ILE A 161 -12.91 -12.91 13.24
C ILE A 161 -13.00 -12.74 11.73
N ASP A 162 -14.19 -12.36 11.25
CA ASP A 162 -14.41 -11.96 9.86
C ASP A 162 -13.69 -10.66 9.51
N LYS A 163 -13.48 -10.44 8.21
CA LYS A 163 -12.90 -9.20 7.66
C LYS A 163 -13.59 -7.95 8.23
N ARG A 164 -12.77 -6.97 8.62
CA ARG A 164 -13.26 -5.68 9.15
C ARG A 164 -14.06 -4.88 8.12
N PHE A 165 -13.67 -4.96 6.85
CA PHE A 165 -14.35 -4.29 5.75
C PHE A 165 -14.15 -5.04 4.42
N PHE A 166 -14.97 -4.70 3.43
CA PHE A 166 -14.77 -5.11 2.04
C PHE A 166 -13.84 -4.10 1.35
N GLY A 167 -12.68 -4.57 0.91
CA GLY A 167 -11.69 -3.74 0.23
C GLY A 167 -11.82 -3.86 -1.28
N LYS A 168 -11.70 -2.76 -2.03
CA LYS A 168 -11.69 -2.79 -3.50
C LYS A 168 -10.63 -1.88 -4.07
N VAL A 169 -9.96 -2.33 -5.13
CA VAL A 169 -9.09 -1.48 -5.95
C VAL A 169 -9.68 -1.40 -7.35
N ARG A 170 -9.84 -0.18 -7.88
CA ARG A 170 -10.41 0.06 -9.21
C ARG A 170 -9.54 0.99 -10.05
N ALA A 171 -9.51 0.76 -11.36
CA ALA A 171 -8.96 1.66 -12.38
C ALA A 171 -10.12 2.39 -13.05
N GLY A 172 -10.35 3.65 -12.69
CA GLY A 172 -11.55 4.39 -13.10
C GLY A 172 -12.83 3.63 -12.72
N GLY A 173 -13.59 3.19 -13.73
CA GLY A 173 -14.84 2.43 -13.55
C GLY A 173 -14.66 0.91 -13.37
N THR A 174 -13.46 0.37 -13.57
CA THR A 174 -13.21 -1.08 -13.61
C THR A 174 -12.58 -1.57 -12.31
N THR A 175 -13.23 -2.52 -11.62
CA THR A 175 -12.66 -3.16 -10.43
C THR A 175 -11.55 -4.13 -10.82
N LEU A 176 -10.36 -3.95 -10.25
CA LEU A 176 -9.18 -4.80 -10.44
C LEU A 176 -9.06 -5.87 -9.36
N VAL A 177 -9.45 -5.56 -8.12
CA VAL A 177 -9.36 -6.45 -6.95
C VAL A 177 -10.62 -6.31 -6.08
N PHE A 178 -11.08 -7.44 -5.53
CA PHE A 178 -12.24 -7.58 -4.64
C PHE A 178 -11.86 -8.09 -3.25
#